data_AF-R8AV27-F1
#
_entry.id   AF-R8AV27-F1
#
_cell.length_a   1.000
_cell.length_b   1.000
_cell.length_c   1.000
_cell.angle_alpha   90.00
_cell.angle_beta   90.00
_cell.angle_gamma   90.00
#
_symmetry.space_group_name_H-M   'P 1'
#
loop_
_entity.id
_entity.type
_entity.pdbx_description
1 polymer ?
#
loop_
_entity_poly.entity_id
_entity_poly.type
_entity_poly.pdbx_seq_one_letter_code
_entity_poly.pdbx_strand_id
1 'polypeptide(L)'
;MNTFSTLCRLFGTLFYRRPDDAVMPPVLNMLQQGALSEMWPLVLSDNSEFALKQLRQPQDVAALCADYSELFGDNGAVSLLAEQHGIDVQGFAAFQQQVGMPGAGTVAGGHFGQMLLTASWVEDQSAEDEVSAQEALFQHYLLPTAAKVLGQVEMHAKTGFYRALAVLTREALSAMADELVEQLEAQNGDESDNA
;
A
#
# COMPACT_ATOMS: atom_id res chain seq x y z
N MET A 1 -12.22 11.18 6.87
CA MET A 1 -11.49 10.10 6.18
C MET A 1 -10.19 10.68 5.71
N ASN A 2 -9.07 10.15 6.21
CA ASN A 2 -7.74 10.65 5.90
C ASN A 2 -7.37 10.32 4.44
N THR A 3 -6.64 11.23 3.77
CA THR A 3 -6.08 11.03 2.42
C THR A 3 -5.17 9.80 2.36
N PHE A 4 -4.30 9.59 3.37
CA PHE A 4 -3.40 8.45 3.41
C PHE A 4 -4.17 7.11 3.52
N SER A 5 -5.17 7.04 4.41
CA SER A 5 -6.09 5.90 4.49
C SER A 5 -6.76 5.61 3.15
N THR A 6 -7.20 6.65 2.43
CA THR A 6 -7.83 6.51 1.11
C THR A 6 -6.86 5.92 0.07
N LEU A 7 -5.61 6.38 0.04
CA LEU A 7 -4.56 5.85 -0.83
C LEU A 7 -4.25 4.38 -0.52
N CYS A 8 -4.05 4.05 0.75
CA CYS A 8 -3.79 2.69 1.19
C CYS A 8 -4.92 1.73 0.81
N ARG A 9 -6.18 2.17 0.92
CA ARG A 9 -7.34 1.38 0.49
C ARG A 9 -7.36 1.16 -1.02
N LEU A 10 -7.09 2.19 -1.80
CA LEU A 10 -7.02 2.12 -3.25
C LEU A 10 -5.90 1.17 -3.71
N PHE A 11 -4.68 1.38 -3.23
CA PHE A 11 -3.52 0.57 -3.60
C PHE A 11 -3.64 -0.87 -3.10
N GLY A 12 -4.12 -1.06 -1.87
CA GLY A 12 -4.43 -2.38 -1.33
C GLY A 12 -5.41 -3.15 -2.23
N THR A 13 -6.46 -2.48 -2.70
CA THR A 13 -7.43 -3.07 -3.64
C THR A 13 -6.77 -3.45 -4.97
N LEU A 14 -5.93 -2.57 -5.53
CA LEU A 14 -5.27 -2.78 -6.83
C LEU A 14 -4.25 -3.93 -6.83
N PHE A 15 -3.59 -4.19 -5.70
CA PHE A 15 -2.74 -5.39 -5.55
C PHE A 15 -3.56 -6.65 -5.22
N TYR A 16 -4.68 -6.51 -4.51
CA TYR A 16 -5.47 -7.65 -4.04
C TYR A 16 -6.45 -8.20 -5.08
N ARG A 17 -6.97 -7.36 -5.97
CA ARG A 17 -8.03 -7.72 -6.92
C ARG A 17 -7.48 -7.80 -8.34
N ARG A 18 -7.90 -8.84 -9.06
CA ARG A 18 -7.66 -8.94 -10.50
C ARG A 18 -8.41 -7.84 -11.25
N PRO A 19 -7.87 -7.30 -12.36
CA PRO A 19 -8.52 -6.23 -13.12
C PRO A 19 -9.90 -6.57 -13.69
N ASP A 20 -10.23 -7.85 -13.85
CA ASP A 20 -11.51 -8.37 -14.34
C ASP A 20 -12.54 -8.65 -13.23
N ASP A 21 -12.20 -8.44 -11.95
CA ASP A 21 -13.15 -8.54 -10.84
C ASP A 21 -14.25 -7.48 -10.99
N ALA A 22 -15.49 -7.83 -10.63
CA ALA A 22 -16.67 -6.97 -10.76
C ALA A 22 -16.53 -5.61 -10.03
N VAL A 23 -15.66 -5.51 -9.02
CA VAL A 23 -15.43 -4.25 -8.29
C VAL A 23 -14.41 -3.32 -8.98
N MET A 24 -13.62 -3.81 -9.94
CA MET A 24 -12.51 -3.06 -10.54
C MET A 24 -12.91 -2.03 -11.60
N PRO A 25 -13.94 -2.20 -12.45
CA PRO A 25 -14.32 -1.21 -13.45
C PRO A 25 -14.47 0.23 -12.92
N PRO A 26 -15.19 0.49 -11.81
CA PRO A 26 -15.28 1.86 -11.26
C PRO A 26 -13.93 2.37 -10.75
N VAL A 27 -13.07 1.50 -10.19
CA VAL A 27 -11.73 1.87 -9.71
C VAL A 27 -10.84 2.29 -10.88
N LEU A 28 -10.79 1.49 -11.94
CA LEU A 28 -9.99 1.78 -13.13
C LEU A 28 -10.48 3.05 -13.85
N ASN A 29 -11.80 3.25 -13.93
CA ASN A 29 -12.39 4.46 -14.50
C ASN A 29 -12.03 5.72 -13.69
N MET A 30 -12.07 5.64 -12.35
CA MET A 30 -11.65 6.72 -11.47
C MET A 30 -10.17 7.10 -11.69
N LEU A 31 -9.28 6.12 -11.81
CA LEU A 31 -7.87 6.35 -12.14
C LEU A 31 -7.72 7.04 -13.50
N GLN A 32 -8.45 6.57 -14.52
CA GLN A 32 -8.41 7.13 -15.86
C GLN A 32 -8.85 8.61 -15.89
N GLN A 33 -9.87 8.95 -15.09
CA GLN A 33 -10.39 10.32 -14.96
C GLN A 33 -9.42 11.26 -14.24
N GLY A 34 -8.38 10.73 -13.58
CA GLY A 34 -7.36 11.52 -12.89
C GLY A 34 -7.68 11.85 -11.44
N ALA A 35 -8.70 11.21 -10.84
CA ALA A 35 -9.06 11.51 -9.45
C ALA A 35 -7.91 11.23 -8.47
N LEU A 36 -7.05 10.26 -8.76
CA LEU A 36 -5.85 9.99 -7.96
C LEU A 36 -4.88 11.19 -7.98
N SER A 37 -4.73 11.87 -9.11
CA SER A 37 -3.89 13.06 -9.21
C SER A 37 -4.46 14.23 -8.40
N GLU A 38 -5.78 14.35 -8.32
CA GLU A 38 -6.46 15.41 -7.56
C GLU A 38 -6.34 15.20 -6.05
N MET A 39 -6.30 13.95 -5.59
CA MET A 39 -6.15 13.61 -4.16
C MET A 39 -4.71 13.31 -3.75
N TRP A 40 -3.73 13.49 -4.64
CA TRP A 40 -2.34 13.17 -4.33
C TRP A 40 -1.79 14.11 -3.24
N PRO A 41 -1.38 13.61 -2.07
CA PRO A 41 -1.04 14.47 -0.93
C PRO A 41 0.36 15.08 -1.05
N LEU A 42 1.22 14.54 -1.93
CA LEU A 42 2.62 14.89 -2.02
C LEU A 42 2.90 15.89 -3.13
N VAL A 43 3.98 16.65 -2.95
CA VAL A 43 4.61 17.35 -4.07
C VAL A 43 5.07 16.32 -5.09
N LEU A 44 4.63 16.47 -6.34
CA LEU A 44 4.95 15.52 -7.40
C LEU A 44 6.44 15.56 -7.74
N SER A 45 7.06 14.38 -7.68
CA SER A 45 8.34 14.12 -8.34
C SER A 45 8.10 13.88 -9.83
N ASP A 46 9.16 13.94 -10.64
CA ASP A 46 9.06 13.56 -12.06
C ASP A 46 8.55 12.11 -12.23
N ASN A 47 8.87 11.23 -11.27
CA ASN A 47 8.46 9.83 -11.27
C ASN A 47 6.97 9.68 -10.93
N SER A 48 6.46 10.34 -9.88
CA SER A 48 5.03 10.31 -9.57
C SER A 48 4.21 11.02 -10.63
N GLU A 49 4.69 12.12 -11.19
CA GLU A 49 3.99 12.79 -12.29
C GLU A 49 3.87 11.86 -13.50
N PHE A 50 4.96 11.17 -13.88
CA PHE A 50 4.92 10.18 -14.96
C PHE A 50 3.99 9.01 -14.63
N ALA A 51 4.09 8.45 -13.41
CA ALA A 51 3.27 7.32 -12.98
C ALA A 51 1.78 7.66 -12.97
N LEU A 52 1.40 8.84 -12.47
CA LEU A 52 0.01 9.32 -12.51
C LEU A 52 -0.48 9.47 -13.96
N LYS A 53 0.35 10.01 -14.86
CA LYS A 53 0.02 10.09 -16.30
C LYS A 53 -0.17 8.71 -16.93
N GLN A 54 0.57 7.70 -16.50
CA GLN A 54 0.41 6.31 -16.96
C GLN A 54 -0.90 5.69 -16.49
N LEU A 55 -1.27 5.88 -15.22
CA LEU A 55 -2.55 5.36 -14.69
C LEU A 55 -3.77 6.02 -15.36
N ARG A 56 -3.61 7.22 -15.92
CA ARG A 56 -4.66 7.92 -16.68
C ARG A 56 -4.85 7.44 -18.11
N GLN A 57 -3.92 6.64 -18.65
CA GLN A 57 -4.07 6.13 -20.02
C GLN A 57 -5.25 5.15 -20.10
N PRO A 58 -5.92 5.04 -21.25
CA PRO A 58 -6.88 3.97 -21.49
C PRO A 58 -6.23 2.61 -21.24
N GLN A 59 -6.83 1.80 -20.37
CA GLN A 59 -6.31 0.50 -20.01
C GLN A 59 -6.94 -0.59 -20.88
N ASP A 60 -6.12 -1.42 -21.50
CA ASP A 60 -6.57 -2.70 -22.04
C ASP A 60 -6.71 -3.70 -20.88
N VAL A 61 -7.94 -3.94 -20.45
CA VAL A 61 -8.24 -4.83 -19.31
C VAL A 61 -7.72 -6.24 -19.55
N ALA A 62 -7.75 -6.74 -20.79
CA ALA A 62 -7.24 -8.08 -21.10
C ALA A 62 -5.71 -8.13 -20.94
N ALA A 63 -5.00 -7.09 -21.40
CA ALA A 63 -3.56 -6.96 -21.20
C ALA A 63 -3.19 -6.82 -19.71
N LEU A 64 -3.95 -6.04 -18.94
CA LEU A 64 -3.76 -5.93 -17.49
C LEU A 64 -3.99 -7.25 -16.77
N CYS A 65 -4.99 -8.03 -17.16
CA CYS A 65 -5.26 -9.34 -16.57
C CYS A 65 -4.13 -10.34 -16.87
N ALA A 66 -3.56 -10.29 -18.08
CA ALA A 66 -2.41 -11.10 -18.44
C ALA A 66 -1.19 -10.73 -17.57
N ASP A 67 -0.89 -9.42 -17.47
CA ASP A 67 0.22 -8.92 -16.65
C ASP A 67 0.04 -9.24 -15.17
N TYR A 68 -1.16 -9.05 -14.61
CA TYR A 68 -1.47 -9.44 -13.23
C TYR A 68 -1.23 -10.93 -12.98
N SER A 69 -1.60 -11.79 -13.92
CA SER A 69 -1.43 -13.24 -13.77
C SER A 69 0.06 -13.65 -13.84
N GLU A 70 0.84 -12.98 -14.69
CA GLU A 70 2.28 -13.21 -14.80
C GLU A 70 3.07 -12.62 -13.62
N LEU A 71 2.59 -11.53 -13.03
CA LEU A 71 3.16 -10.93 -11.83
C LEU A 71 2.81 -11.73 -10.58
N PHE A 72 1.52 -11.99 -10.35
CA PHE A 72 0.99 -12.37 -9.03
C PHE A 72 0.22 -13.69 -9.01
N GLY A 73 0.11 -14.41 -10.13
CA GLY A 73 -0.53 -15.73 -10.15
C GLY A 73 0.27 -16.79 -9.39
N ASP A 74 -0.22 -18.04 -9.37
CA ASP A 74 0.39 -19.14 -8.60
C ASP A 74 1.88 -19.39 -8.92
N ASN A 75 2.31 -19.11 -10.15
CA ASN A 75 3.70 -19.15 -10.60
C ASN A 75 4.18 -17.78 -11.10
N GLY A 76 3.62 -16.72 -10.54
CA GLY A 76 3.95 -15.34 -10.88
C GLY A 76 5.37 -14.97 -10.50
N ALA A 77 5.91 -13.94 -11.12
CA ALA A 77 7.26 -13.43 -10.86
C ALA A 77 7.39 -12.80 -9.46
N VAL A 78 6.28 -12.44 -8.82
CA VAL A 78 6.22 -11.70 -7.56
C VAL A 78 5.23 -12.35 -6.61
N SER A 79 5.71 -12.89 -5.50
CA SER A 79 4.81 -13.31 -4.42
C SER A 79 4.26 -12.09 -3.69
N LEU A 80 2.94 -12.01 -3.51
CA LEU A 80 2.31 -11.02 -2.64
C LEU A 80 2.23 -11.47 -1.17
N LEU A 81 2.67 -12.70 -0.86
CA LEU A 81 2.68 -13.24 0.50
C LEU A 81 3.96 -12.81 1.20
N ALA A 82 3.85 -12.04 2.27
CA ALA A 82 4.98 -11.51 3.04
C ALA A 82 5.86 -12.59 3.65
N GLU A 83 5.32 -13.77 3.99
CA GLU A 83 6.12 -14.91 4.47
C GLU A 83 7.21 -15.33 3.46
N GLN A 84 6.95 -15.21 2.15
CA GLN A 84 7.89 -15.55 1.08
C GLN A 84 9.02 -14.53 0.98
N HIS A 85 8.89 -13.41 1.68
CA HIS A 85 9.88 -12.35 1.81
C HIS A 85 10.53 -12.34 3.21
N GLY A 86 10.27 -13.36 4.04
CA GLY A 86 10.87 -13.53 5.37
C GLY A 86 10.20 -12.74 6.49
N ILE A 87 8.97 -12.28 6.28
CA ILE A 87 8.22 -11.48 7.27
C ILE A 87 7.46 -12.39 8.24
N ASP A 88 7.42 -12.01 9.52
CA ASP A 88 6.65 -12.73 10.53
C ASP A 88 5.14 -12.48 10.37
N VAL A 89 4.49 -13.41 9.68
CA VAL A 89 3.05 -13.35 9.42
C VAL A 89 2.20 -13.72 10.64
N GLN A 90 2.76 -14.42 11.63
CA GLN A 90 2.06 -14.69 12.89
C GLN A 90 2.05 -13.43 13.75
N GLY A 91 3.18 -12.73 13.86
CA GLY A 91 3.29 -11.42 14.46
C GLY A 91 2.36 -10.41 13.79
N PHE A 92 2.32 -10.38 12.46
CA PHE A 92 1.39 -9.52 11.72
C PHE A 92 -0.09 -9.82 12.03
N ALA A 93 -0.47 -11.10 12.08
CA ALA A 93 -1.83 -11.49 12.44
C ALA A 93 -2.19 -11.09 13.88
N ALA A 94 -1.25 -11.24 14.82
CA ALA A 94 -1.43 -10.78 16.20
C ALA A 94 -1.57 -9.25 16.28
N PHE A 95 -0.76 -8.51 15.51
CA PHE A 95 -0.89 -7.06 15.38
C PHE A 95 -2.29 -6.65 14.89
N GLN A 96 -2.80 -7.30 13.83
CA GLN A 96 -4.15 -7.02 13.31
C GLN A 96 -5.24 -7.24 14.38
N GLN A 97 -5.08 -8.26 15.23
CA GLN A 97 -6.01 -8.51 16.35
C GLN A 97 -5.92 -7.41 17.41
N GLN A 98 -4.70 -6.97 17.74
CA GLN A 98 -4.45 -5.92 18.73
C GLN A 98 -5.09 -4.59 18.30
N VAL A 99 -4.98 -4.20 17.03
CA VAL A 99 -5.60 -2.98 16.50
C VAL A 99 -7.10 -3.15 16.15
N GLY A 100 -7.70 -4.28 16.53
CA GLY A 100 -9.13 -4.54 16.36
C GLY A 100 -9.59 -4.70 14.90
N MET A 101 -8.70 -5.05 13.97
CA MET A 101 -9.04 -5.17 12.56
C MET A 101 -10.01 -6.35 12.31
N PRO A 102 -11.16 -6.12 11.66
CA PRO A 102 -12.08 -7.20 11.30
C PRO A 102 -11.41 -8.21 10.37
N GLY A 103 -11.54 -9.50 10.70
CA GLY A 103 -10.93 -10.56 9.90
C GLY A 103 -9.42 -10.68 10.06
N ALA A 104 -8.83 -10.17 11.16
CA ALA A 104 -7.43 -10.38 11.51
C ALA A 104 -7.02 -11.86 11.41
N GLY A 105 -5.90 -12.13 10.73
CA GLY A 105 -5.37 -13.49 10.57
C GLY A 105 -6.15 -14.41 9.62
N THR A 106 -7.17 -13.92 8.90
CA THR A 106 -7.95 -14.74 7.96
C THR A 106 -7.23 -15.02 6.63
N VAL A 107 -6.23 -14.20 6.29
CA VAL A 107 -5.40 -14.39 5.09
C VAL A 107 -4.05 -14.96 5.52
N ALA A 108 -3.84 -16.23 5.23
CA ALA A 108 -2.56 -16.88 5.48
C ALA A 108 -1.43 -16.21 4.67
N GLY A 109 -0.23 -16.17 5.23
CA GLY A 109 0.96 -15.67 4.55
C GLY A 109 1.10 -14.15 4.44
N GLY A 110 0.19 -13.36 5.04
CA GLY A 110 0.32 -11.89 5.14
C GLY A 110 0.35 -11.20 3.78
N HIS A 111 -0.79 -11.16 3.10
CA HIS A 111 -0.86 -10.59 1.75
C HIS A 111 -0.55 -9.09 1.74
N PHE A 112 0.33 -8.63 0.84
CA PHE A 112 0.77 -7.22 0.75
C PHE A 112 -0.38 -6.22 0.61
N GLY A 113 -1.35 -6.49 -0.26
CA GLY A 113 -2.57 -5.67 -0.37
C GLY A 113 -3.37 -5.58 0.94
N GLN A 114 -3.35 -6.62 1.78
CA GLN A 114 -4.00 -6.59 3.09
C GLN A 114 -3.20 -5.78 4.11
N MET A 115 -1.86 -5.74 4.02
CA MET A 115 -1.04 -4.85 4.84
C MET A 115 -1.37 -3.39 4.58
N LEU A 116 -1.56 -3.00 3.30
CA LEU A 116 -2.04 -1.66 2.95
C LEU A 116 -3.46 -1.40 3.51
N LEU A 117 -4.38 -2.37 3.42
CA LEU A 117 -5.70 -2.23 4.04
C LEU A 117 -5.63 -2.13 5.58
N THR A 118 -4.63 -2.77 6.20
CA THR A 118 -4.37 -2.65 7.64
C THR A 118 -3.87 -1.25 7.98
N ALA A 119 -3.01 -0.65 7.16
CA ALA A 119 -2.59 0.75 7.33
C ALA A 119 -3.79 1.71 7.25
N SER A 120 -4.67 1.51 6.26
CA SER A 120 -5.93 2.27 6.18
C SER A 120 -6.84 2.08 7.39
N TRP A 121 -6.89 0.88 7.97
CA TRP A 121 -7.67 0.60 9.18
C TRP A 121 -7.11 1.33 10.39
N VAL A 122 -5.81 1.22 10.64
CA VAL A 122 -5.16 1.86 11.80
C VAL A 122 -5.35 3.38 11.74
N GLU A 123 -5.17 3.98 10.56
CA GLU A 123 -5.39 5.41 10.30
C GLU A 123 -6.84 5.88 10.51
N ASP A 124 -7.83 5.00 10.29
CA ASP A 124 -9.24 5.39 10.43
C ASP A 124 -9.78 5.19 11.86
N GLN A 125 -9.12 4.41 12.71
CA GLN A 125 -9.64 4.06 14.05
C GLN A 125 -9.28 5.06 15.15
N SER A 126 -8.45 6.08 14.90
CA SER A 126 -8.10 7.17 15.83
C SER A 126 -7.99 6.76 17.31
N ALA A 127 -7.11 5.80 17.59
CA ALA A 127 -6.81 5.35 18.95
C ALA A 127 -5.79 6.29 19.63
N GLU A 128 -5.73 6.27 20.97
CA GLU A 128 -4.79 7.11 21.75
C GLU A 128 -3.32 6.92 21.33
N ASP A 129 -2.92 5.71 20.91
CA ASP A 129 -1.56 5.37 20.47
C ASP A 129 -1.46 5.13 18.95
N GLU A 130 -2.27 5.84 18.15
CA GLU A 130 -2.35 5.66 16.70
C GLU A 130 -0.96 5.72 16.02
N VAL A 131 -0.15 6.73 16.33
CA VAL A 131 1.18 6.94 15.74
C VAL A 131 2.10 5.75 16.00
N SER A 132 2.14 5.24 17.23
CA SER A 132 2.96 4.07 17.58
C SER A 132 2.48 2.79 16.90
N ALA A 133 1.16 2.61 16.77
CA ALA A 133 0.61 1.46 16.05
C ALA A 133 0.94 1.51 14.56
N GLN A 134 0.89 2.69 13.94
CA GLN A 134 1.29 2.89 12.55
C GLN A 134 2.79 2.69 12.35
N GLU A 135 3.64 3.23 13.21
CA GLU A 135 5.08 3.01 13.18
C GLU A 135 5.41 1.52 13.24
N ALA A 136 4.83 0.80 14.21
CA ALA A 136 5.03 -0.64 14.36
C ALA A 136 4.60 -1.42 13.11
N LEU A 137 3.46 -1.05 12.51
CA LEU A 137 3.01 -1.63 11.24
C LEU A 137 4.03 -1.39 10.12
N PHE A 138 4.49 -0.16 9.98
CA PHE A 138 5.39 0.26 8.92
C PHE A 138 6.75 -0.41 9.03
N GLN A 139 7.39 -0.32 10.19
CA GLN A 139 8.75 -0.79 10.40
C GLN A 139 8.86 -2.32 10.36
N HIS A 140 7.90 -3.03 10.99
CA HIS A 140 8.02 -4.48 11.15
C HIS A 140 7.42 -5.28 9.98
N TYR A 141 6.43 -4.73 9.28
CA TYR A 141 5.67 -5.49 8.30
C TYR A 141 5.61 -4.80 6.94
N LEU A 142 5.08 -3.58 6.86
CA LEU A 142 4.70 -2.98 5.58
C LEU A 142 5.91 -2.52 4.75
N LEU A 143 6.83 -1.71 5.29
CA LEU A 143 7.99 -1.22 4.53
C LEU A 143 8.95 -2.35 4.11
N PRO A 144 9.30 -3.33 4.97
CA PRO A 144 10.13 -4.46 4.55
C PRO A 144 9.49 -5.26 3.41
N THR A 145 8.18 -5.50 3.48
CA THR A 145 7.43 -6.19 2.41
C THR A 145 7.39 -5.35 1.14
N ALA A 146 7.05 -4.07 1.26
CA ALA A 146 6.96 -3.14 0.14
C ALA A 146 8.29 -3.04 -0.62
N ALA A 147 9.43 -2.96 0.10
CA ALA A 147 10.75 -2.89 -0.51
C ALA A 147 11.01 -4.07 -1.47
N LYS A 148 10.62 -5.29 -1.08
CA LYS A 148 10.77 -6.50 -1.89
C LYS A 148 9.74 -6.56 -3.03
N VAL A 149 8.46 -6.47 -2.69
CA VAL A 149 7.35 -6.62 -3.64
C VAL A 149 7.43 -5.56 -4.74
N LEU A 150 7.51 -4.29 -4.37
CA LEU A 150 7.46 -3.19 -5.34
C LEU A 150 8.68 -3.20 -6.27
N GLY A 151 9.86 -3.55 -5.75
CA GLY A 151 11.07 -3.68 -6.59
C GLY A 151 10.95 -4.79 -7.63
N GLN A 152 10.34 -5.93 -7.26
CA GLN A 152 10.08 -7.01 -8.20
C GLN A 152 8.99 -6.67 -9.21
N VAL A 153 7.93 -5.96 -8.79
CA VAL A 153 6.87 -5.49 -9.70
C VAL A 153 7.46 -4.58 -10.77
N GLU A 154 8.30 -3.62 -10.39
CA GLU A 154 8.95 -2.72 -11.35
C GLU A 154 9.83 -3.48 -12.36
N MET A 155 10.52 -4.53 -11.91
CA MET A 155 11.38 -5.36 -12.74
C MET A 155 10.61 -6.26 -13.72
N HIS A 156 9.47 -6.81 -13.30
CA HIS A 156 8.79 -7.88 -14.02
C HIS A 156 7.49 -7.47 -14.72
N ALA A 157 6.88 -6.36 -14.33
CA ALA A 157 5.63 -5.90 -14.93
C ALA A 157 5.84 -5.68 -16.42
N LYS A 158 4.87 -6.08 -17.24
CA LYS A 158 4.91 -5.90 -18.70
C LYS A 158 4.15 -4.66 -19.14
N THR A 159 3.13 -4.26 -18.38
CA THR A 159 2.38 -3.02 -18.62
C THR A 159 2.97 -1.84 -17.85
N GLY A 160 2.67 -0.62 -18.31
CA GLY A 160 3.02 0.60 -17.57
C GLY A 160 2.22 0.76 -16.27
N PHE A 161 1.07 0.10 -16.16
CA PHE A 161 0.14 0.25 -15.03
C PHE A 161 0.74 -0.24 -13.71
N TYR A 162 1.20 -1.49 -13.64
CA TYR A 162 1.74 -2.03 -12.39
C TYR A 162 3.09 -1.41 -12.01
N ARG A 163 3.90 -0.98 -13.00
CA ARG A 163 5.11 -0.18 -12.72
C ARG A 163 4.75 1.16 -12.09
N ALA A 164 3.77 1.87 -12.66
CA ALA A 164 3.28 3.13 -12.11
C ALA A 164 2.67 2.97 -10.72
N LEU A 165 1.87 1.92 -10.51
CA LEU A 165 1.30 1.60 -9.20
C LEU A 165 2.40 1.35 -8.16
N ALA A 166 3.46 0.64 -8.51
CA ALA A 166 4.56 0.38 -7.60
C ALA A 166 5.32 1.65 -7.21
N VAL A 167 5.62 2.52 -8.18
CA VAL A 167 6.25 3.84 -7.93
C VAL A 167 5.39 4.67 -6.97
N LEU A 168 4.09 4.80 -7.25
CA LEU A 168 3.19 5.63 -6.45
C LEU A 168 3.00 5.06 -5.04
N THR A 169 2.89 3.73 -4.91
CA THR A 169 2.81 3.09 -3.60
C THR A 169 4.07 3.35 -2.79
N ARG A 170 5.25 3.25 -3.41
CA ARG A 170 6.53 3.51 -2.75
C ARG A 170 6.62 4.94 -2.25
N GLU A 171 6.31 5.92 -3.09
CA GLU A 171 6.38 7.33 -2.70
C GLU A 171 5.39 7.68 -1.58
N ALA A 172 4.15 7.17 -1.66
CA ALA A 172 3.16 7.38 -0.61
C ALA A 172 3.58 6.77 0.74
N LEU A 173 4.15 5.56 0.73
CA LEU A 173 4.64 4.91 1.94
C LEU A 173 5.88 5.60 2.51
N SER A 174 6.80 6.07 1.66
CA SER A 174 7.99 6.80 2.10
C SER A 174 7.60 8.12 2.78
N ALA A 175 6.70 8.90 2.18
CA ALA A 175 6.28 10.16 2.78
C ALA A 175 5.55 9.96 4.12
N MET A 176 4.70 8.94 4.22
CA MET A 176 4.04 8.63 5.50
C MET A 176 5.05 8.16 6.56
N ALA A 177 6.07 7.39 6.17
CA ALA A 177 7.12 6.98 7.10
C ALA A 177 7.90 8.18 7.64
N ASP A 178 8.23 9.15 6.78
CA ASP A 178 8.90 10.40 7.19
C ASP A 178 7.99 11.20 8.15
N GLU A 179 6.69 11.33 7.84
CA GLU A 179 5.72 12.01 8.71
C GLU A 179 5.60 11.33 10.09
N LEU A 180 5.58 10.00 10.15
CA LEU A 180 5.53 9.25 11.42
C LEU A 180 6.77 9.51 12.28
N VAL A 181 7.96 9.58 11.67
CA VAL A 181 9.20 9.91 12.39
C VAL A 181 9.11 11.31 12.99
N GLU A 182 8.67 12.31 12.21
CA GLU A 182 8.50 13.69 12.69
C GLU A 182 7.50 13.78 13.85
N GLN A 183 6.37 13.05 13.77
CA GLN A 183 5.37 13.03 14.83
C GLN A 183 5.90 12.40 16.13
N LEU A 184 6.66 11.31 16.03
CA LEU A 184 7.28 10.66 17.19
C LEU A 184 8.37 11.52 17.83
N GLU A 185 9.19 12.21 17.02
CA GLU A 185 10.19 13.15 17.51
C GLU A 185 9.53 14.33 18.26
N ALA A 186 8.43 14.86 17.74
CA ALA A 186 7.66 15.92 18.40
C ALA A 186 7.09 15.47 19.75
N GLN A 187 6.51 14.25 19.82
CA GLN A 187 5.99 13.67 21.06
C GLN A 187 7.08 13.49 22.13
N ASN A 188 8.27 13.03 21.72
CA ASN A 188 9.41 12.85 22.64
C ASN A 188 10.06 14.17 23.06
N GLY A 189 10.02 15.20 22.21
CA GLY A 189 10.55 16.53 22.49
C GLY A 189 9.75 17.27 23.56
N ASP A 190 8.42 17.21 23.50
CA ASP A 190 7.51 17.87 24.46
C ASP A 190 7.57 17.27 25.89
N GLU A 191 7.98 16.01 26.03
CA GLU A 191 8.24 15.39 27.35
C GLU A 191 9.56 15.86 27.98
N SER A 192 10.55 16.25 27.16
CA SER A 192 11.88 16.64 27.63
C SER A 192 11.98 18.09 28.12
N ASP A 193 11.10 18.98 27.65
CA ASP A 193 11.01 20.39 28.10
C ASP A 193 10.10 20.58 29.33
N ASN A 194 9.41 19.52 29.79
CA ASN A 194 8.53 19.53 30.97
C ASN A 194 9.10 18.75 32.17
N ALA A 195 10.35 18.27 32.11
CA ALA A 195 11.05 17.55 33.19
C ALA A 195 12.17 18.39 33.83
#